data_AF-A0A1I8CFC5-F1
#
_entry.id   AF-A0A1I8CFC5-F1
#
_cell.length_a   1.000
_cell.length_b   1.000
_cell.length_c   1.000
_cell.angle_alpha   90.00
_cell.angle_beta   90.00
_cell.angle_gamma   90.00
#
_symmetry.space_group_name_H-M   'P 1'
#
loop_
_entity.id
_entity.type
_entity.pdbx_description
1 polymer ?
#
loop_
_entity_poly.entity_id
_entity_poly.type
_entity_poly.pdbx_seq_one_letter_code
_entity_poly.pdbx_strand_id
1 'polypeptide(L)'
;MNSEVAGFLTIAGPMSANRFGYIINKDGITAVGHFMHYFPSTSEWITGKTQFYTLAKDCILEFYADATGSNAELIKIDGHNMDTLKYNRKPLPIFQNKYFQFIVKIKGYGLHTFENDGNYVAYVICKHVNGYYNANGYLTGFSQRVGYAHDDSMPFPCISIPLLSLILVVYIDVLFAMQ
;
A
#
# COMPACT_ATOMS: atom_id res chain seq x y z
N MET A 1 -1.78 -13.86 15.41
CA MET A 1 -2.45 -13.05 14.37
C MET A 1 -2.60 -11.65 14.91
N ASN A 2 -1.80 -10.69 14.44
CA ASN A 2 -2.06 -9.28 14.75
C ASN A 2 -3.05 -8.74 13.72
N SER A 3 -4.26 -8.43 14.18
CA SER A 3 -5.33 -7.84 13.38
C SER A 3 -5.37 -6.32 13.49
N GLU A 4 -4.37 -5.74 14.15
CA GLU A 4 -4.26 -4.31 14.40
C GLU A 4 -4.05 -3.56 13.09
N VAL A 5 -4.79 -2.47 12.91
CA VAL A 5 -4.71 -1.59 11.74
C VAL A 5 -4.64 -0.18 12.29
N ALA A 6 -3.68 0.60 11.78
CA ALA A 6 -3.57 2.03 12.06
C ALA A 6 -3.80 2.83 10.78
N GLY A 7 -4.42 3.99 10.92
CA GLY A 7 -4.61 4.97 9.86
C GLY A 7 -4.30 6.36 10.39
N PHE A 8 -3.73 7.22 9.55
CA PHE A 8 -3.28 8.56 9.94
C PHE A 8 -4.18 9.63 9.31
N LEU A 9 -4.73 10.49 10.14
CA LEU A 9 -5.63 11.57 9.74
C LEU A 9 -5.29 12.84 10.51
N THR A 10 -5.27 13.98 9.81
CA THR A 10 -5.13 15.31 10.42
C THR A 10 -6.32 16.18 10.08
N ILE A 11 -6.37 17.37 10.68
CA ILE A 11 -7.32 18.43 10.29
C ILE A 11 -7.23 18.79 8.80
N ALA A 12 -6.05 18.62 8.19
CA ALA A 12 -5.82 18.87 6.77
C ALA A 12 -6.16 17.66 5.88
N GLY A 13 -6.60 16.54 6.48
CA GLY A 13 -6.98 15.32 5.77
C GLY A 13 -5.99 14.16 5.96
N PRO A 14 -6.17 13.08 5.18
CA PRO A 14 -5.36 11.86 5.26
C PRO A 14 -3.89 12.15 4.92
N MET A 15 -2.97 11.55 5.69
CA MET A 15 -1.54 11.71 5.49
C MET A 15 -0.90 10.46 4.89
N SER A 16 0.17 10.68 4.12
CA SER A 16 1.07 9.61 3.72
C SER A 16 1.88 9.11 4.93
N ALA A 17 2.33 7.86 4.87
CA ALA A 17 3.16 7.23 5.89
C ALA A 17 4.22 6.33 5.24
N ASN A 18 5.10 5.75 6.05
CA ASN A 18 5.95 4.63 5.63
C ASN A 18 5.51 3.36 6.36
N ARG A 19 5.40 2.26 5.63
CA ARG A 19 5.10 0.93 6.16
C ARG A 19 6.35 0.07 6.08
N PHE A 20 6.75 -0.50 7.20
CA PHE A 20 7.76 -1.54 7.24
C PHE A 20 7.10 -2.91 7.18
N GLY A 21 7.66 -3.81 6.38
CA GLY A 21 7.18 -5.16 6.23
C GLY A 21 8.32 -6.15 6.20
N TYR A 22 7.95 -7.42 6.37
CA TYR A 22 8.87 -8.56 6.30
C TYR A 22 8.08 -9.79 5.84
N ILE A 23 8.82 -10.85 5.50
CA ILE A 23 8.25 -12.16 5.16
C ILE A 23 8.48 -13.11 6.34
N ILE A 24 7.44 -13.82 6.75
CA ILE A 24 7.60 -14.95 7.67
C ILE A 24 8.08 -16.18 6.90
N ASN A 25 9.19 -16.75 7.35
CA ASN A 25 9.78 -17.96 6.80
C ASN A 25 8.93 -19.22 7.11
N LYS A 26 9.25 -20.37 6.51
CA LYS A 26 8.50 -21.64 6.68
C LYS A 26 8.38 -22.12 8.12
N ASP A 27 9.30 -21.70 8.99
CA ASP A 27 9.27 -22.00 10.44
C ASP A 27 8.15 -21.24 11.19
N GLY A 28 7.51 -20.26 10.54
CA GLY A 28 6.41 -19.48 11.11
C GLY A 28 6.84 -18.42 12.12
N ILE A 29 8.15 -18.29 12.38
CA ILE A 29 8.69 -17.45 13.46
C ILE A 29 9.74 -16.47 12.93
N THR A 30 10.60 -16.90 12.02
CA THR A 30 11.71 -16.08 11.56
C THR A 30 11.25 -15.08 10.51
N ALA A 31 11.41 -13.79 10.82
CA ALA A 31 11.21 -12.68 9.90
C ALA A 31 12.43 -12.52 8.99
N VAL A 32 12.21 -12.51 7.67
CA VAL A 32 13.28 -12.41 6.66
C VAL A 32 12.84 -11.44 5.56
N GLY A 33 13.80 -10.87 4.84
CA GLY A 33 13.52 -9.98 3.73
C GLY A 33 12.70 -8.75 4.15
N HIS A 34 13.31 -7.86 4.93
CA HIS A 34 12.68 -6.61 5.34
C HIS A 34 12.57 -5.64 4.17
N PHE A 35 11.45 -4.93 4.08
CA PHE A 35 11.22 -3.89 3.09
C PHE A 35 10.46 -2.72 3.72
N MET A 36 10.56 -1.56 3.08
CA MET A 36 9.83 -0.35 3.44
C MET A 36 9.05 0.14 2.22
N HIS A 37 7.78 0.44 2.39
CA HIS A 37 6.93 1.04 1.37
C HIS A 37 6.52 2.44 1.78
N TYR A 38 6.56 3.35 0.82
CA TYR A 38 5.79 4.58 0.90
C TYR A 38 4.30 4.22 0.83
N PHE A 39 3.54 4.67 1.82
CA PHE A 39 2.10 4.52 1.88
C PHE A 39 1.45 5.87 1.55
N PRO A 40 0.95 6.08 0.32
CA PRO A 40 0.38 7.35 -0.10
C PRO A 40 -0.91 7.67 0.67
N SER A 41 -1.17 8.97 0.81
CA SER A 41 -2.49 9.45 1.24
C SER A 41 -3.57 9.00 0.26
N THR A 42 -4.81 8.86 0.72
CA THR A 42 -5.94 8.48 -0.15
C THR A 42 -6.19 9.47 -1.29
N SER A 43 -5.72 10.72 -1.16
CA SER A 43 -5.75 11.72 -2.23
C SER A 43 -4.78 11.44 -3.38
N GLU A 44 -3.77 10.61 -3.13
CA GLU A 44 -2.70 10.27 -4.08
C GLU A 44 -2.94 8.89 -4.73
N TRP A 45 -4.06 8.25 -4.39
CA TRP A 45 -4.46 6.98 -5.00
C TRP A 45 -4.78 7.17 -6.48
N ILE A 46 -4.52 6.13 -7.26
CA ILE A 46 -4.68 6.15 -8.71
C ILE A 46 -5.94 5.36 -9.11
N THR A 47 -6.37 5.54 -10.36
CA THR A 47 -7.49 4.83 -10.98
C THR A 47 -7.10 4.39 -12.39
N GLY A 48 -7.79 3.38 -12.91
CA GLY A 48 -7.60 2.83 -14.24
C GLY A 48 -6.54 1.73 -14.29
N LYS A 49 -5.85 1.66 -15.43
CA LYS A 49 -4.91 0.59 -15.77
C LYS A 49 -3.49 0.93 -15.35
N THR A 50 -2.89 0.06 -14.53
CA THR A 50 -1.49 0.12 -14.10
C THR A 50 -0.75 -1.13 -14.54
N GLN A 51 0.53 -0.96 -14.88
CA GLN A 51 1.43 -2.06 -15.21
C GLN A 51 2.39 -2.31 -14.05
N PHE A 52 2.66 -3.56 -13.74
CA PHE A 52 3.61 -3.94 -12.70
C PHE A 52 4.44 -5.15 -13.13
N TYR A 53 5.60 -5.34 -12.51
CA TYR A 53 6.55 -6.39 -12.87
C TYR A 53 6.80 -7.37 -11.72
N THR A 54 6.81 -8.66 -12.02
CA THR A 54 7.14 -9.73 -11.05
C THR A 54 8.51 -10.34 -11.40
N LEU A 55 9.41 -10.31 -10.41
CA LEU A 55 10.82 -10.72 -10.57
C LEU A 55 11.08 -12.17 -10.13
N ALA A 56 10.15 -12.83 -9.44
CA ALA A 56 10.38 -14.10 -8.76
C ALA A 56 9.14 -15.01 -8.74
N LYS A 57 9.36 -16.29 -8.37
CA LYS A 57 8.30 -17.18 -7.90
C LYS A 57 7.80 -16.65 -6.55
N ASP A 58 6.50 -16.79 -6.30
CA ASP A 58 5.84 -16.38 -5.04
C ASP A 58 5.76 -14.86 -4.82
N CYS A 59 5.32 -14.13 -5.84
CA CYS A 59 4.90 -12.73 -5.70
C CYS A 59 3.41 -12.62 -5.34
N ILE A 60 3.08 -11.64 -4.52
CA ILE A 60 1.72 -11.21 -4.24
C ILE A 60 1.53 -9.77 -4.72
N LEU A 61 0.31 -9.50 -5.18
CA LEU A 61 -0.19 -8.15 -5.36
C LEU A 61 -1.09 -7.85 -4.16
N GLU A 62 -0.62 -6.97 -3.28
CA GLU A 62 -1.40 -6.44 -2.18
C GLU A 62 -1.91 -5.06 -2.59
N PHE A 63 -3.23 -4.86 -2.60
CA PHE A 63 -3.78 -3.55 -2.94
C PHE A 63 -4.91 -3.15 -2.00
N TYR A 64 -5.08 -1.84 -1.88
CA TYR A 64 -6.14 -1.23 -1.10
C TYR A 64 -7.00 -0.39 -2.03
N ALA A 65 -8.31 -0.51 -1.89
CA ALA A 65 -9.26 0.23 -2.72
C ALA A 65 -10.37 0.85 -1.88
N ASP A 66 -10.94 1.92 -2.41
CA ASP A 66 -12.14 2.54 -1.86
C ASP A 66 -13.39 1.69 -2.11
N ALA A 67 -14.55 2.13 -1.62
CA ALA A 67 -15.80 1.39 -1.77
C ALA A 67 -16.15 1.09 -3.25
N THR A 68 -15.86 2.02 -4.16
CA THR A 68 -16.08 1.86 -5.61
C THR A 68 -15.12 0.83 -6.19
N GLY A 69 -13.83 0.93 -5.87
CA GLY A 69 -12.78 0.05 -6.36
C GLY A 69 -12.70 -1.30 -5.66
N SER A 70 -13.66 -1.60 -4.79
CA SER A 70 -13.72 -2.86 -4.03
C SER A 70 -14.68 -3.89 -4.62
N ASN A 71 -15.32 -3.60 -5.76
CA ASN A 71 -16.13 -4.55 -6.50
C ASN A 71 -15.24 -5.50 -7.32
N ALA A 72 -15.15 -6.77 -6.90
CA ALA A 72 -14.30 -7.77 -7.52
C ALA A 72 -14.64 -8.06 -9.00
N GLU A 73 -15.87 -7.81 -9.44
CA GLU A 73 -16.29 -8.02 -10.84
C GLU A 73 -15.72 -6.97 -11.79
N LEU A 74 -15.34 -5.80 -11.27
CA LEU A 74 -14.79 -4.68 -12.04
C LEU A 74 -13.26 -4.66 -12.02
N ILE A 75 -12.62 -5.47 -11.18
CA ILE A 75 -11.17 -5.51 -11.05
C ILE A 75 -10.62 -6.62 -11.93
N LYS A 76 -9.64 -6.29 -12.76
CA LYS A 76 -8.97 -7.24 -13.65
C LYS A 76 -7.48 -7.30 -13.41
N ILE A 77 -6.93 -8.51 -13.46
CA ILE A 77 -5.50 -8.78 -13.47
C ILE A 77 -5.20 -9.58 -14.73
N ASP A 78 -4.30 -9.08 -15.56
CA ASP A 78 -3.95 -9.67 -16.86
C ASP A 78 -5.18 -9.91 -17.76
N GLY A 79 -6.16 -9.01 -17.68
CA GLY A 79 -7.43 -9.10 -18.41
C GLY A 79 -8.43 -10.10 -17.83
N HIS A 80 -8.07 -10.85 -16.79
CA HIS A 80 -8.95 -11.77 -16.09
C HIS A 80 -9.61 -11.11 -14.87
N ASN A 81 -10.91 -11.31 -14.71
CA ASN A 81 -11.65 -10.85 -13.54
C ASN A 81 -11.15 -11.55 -12.26
N MET A 82 -11.25 -10.87 -11.12
CA MET A 82 -10.75 -11.39 -9.84
C MET A 82 -11.45 -12.65 -9.34
N ASP A 83 -12.70 -12.90 -9.74
CA ASP A 83 -13.46 -14.12 -9.41
C ASP A 83 -12.77 -15.40 -9.89
N THR A 84 -11.98 -15.32 -10.96
CA THR A 84 -11.17 -16.43 -11.47
C THR A 84 -9.88 -16.69 -10.67
N LEU A 85 -9.50 -15.77 -9.77
CA LEU A 85 -8.25 -15.79 -9.03
C LEU A 85 -8.48 -16.12 -7.54
N LYS A 86 -7.47 -16.72 -6.92
CA LYS A 86 -7.47 -16.91 -5.46
C LYS A 86 -7.00 -15.61 -4.80
N TYR A 87 -7.92 -14.92 -4.13
CA TYR A 87 -7.63 -13.71 -3.36
C TYR A 87 -8.20 -13.77 -1.95
N ASN A 88 -7.59 -13.00 -1.05
CA ASN A 88 -8.15 -12.68 0.25
C ASN A 88 -8.65 -11.23 0.23
N ARG A 89 -9.85 -10.99 0.75
CA ARG A 89 -10.46 -9.66 0.88
C ARG A 89 -10.76 -9.40 2.35
N LYS A 90 -10.24 -8.30 2.88
CA LYS A 90 -10.43 -7.89 4.27
C LYS A 90 -10.94 -6.45 4.34
N PRO A 91 -12.11 -6.18 4.96
CA PRO A 91 -12.51 -4.82 5.26
C PRO A 91 -11.56 -4.21 6.29
N LEU A 92 -11.17 -2.96 6.10
CA LEU A 92 -10.33 -2.24 7.05
C LEU A 92 -11.22 -1.57 8.11
N PRO A 93 -11.05 -1.88 9.42
CA PRO A 93 -11.86 -1.34 10.51
C PRO A 93 -11.49 0.11 10.89
N ILE A 94 -11.12 0.91 9.89
CA ILE A 94 -10.71 2.32 10.01
C ILE A 94 -11.49 3.15 9.00
N PHE A 95 -11.60 4.45 9.24
CA PHE A 95 -12.29 5.38 8.33
C PHE A 95 -13.70 4.93 7.93
N GLN A 96 -14.48 4.44 8.90
CA GLN A 96 -15.87 3.98 8.69
C GLN A 96 -16.00 2.81 7.70
N ASN A 97 -15.02 1.90 7.64
CA ASN A 97 -15.04 0.71 6.78
C ASN A 97 -15.15 1.03 5.28
N LYS A 98 -14.67 2.20 4.86
CA LYS A 98 -14.73 2.66 3.47
C LYS A 98 -13.69 2.02 2.56
N TYR A 99 -12.72 1.30 3.13
CA TYR A 99 -11.58 0.77 2.41
C TYR A 99 -11.45 -0.74 2.64
N PHE A 100 -10.96 -1.42 1.61
CA PHE A 100 -10.76 -2.86 1.62
C PHE A 100 -9.34 -3.18 1.19
N GLN A 101 -8.76 -4.17 1.86
CA GLN A 101 -7.48 -4.77 1.49
C GLN A 101 -7.74 -6.04 0.68
N PHE A 102 -6.95 -6.19 -0.38
CA PHE A 102 -6.93 -7.38 -1.21
C PHE A 102 -5.51 -7.92 -1.28
N ILE A 103 -5.37 -9.23 -1.16
CA ILE A 103 -4.10 -9.93 -1.33
C ILE A 103 -4.31 -11.02 -2.38
N VAL A 104 -3.64 -10.88 -3.52
CA VAL A 104 -3.75 -11.79 -4.66
C VAL A 104 -2.39 -12.43 -4.92
N LYS A 105 -2.37 -13.75 -5.12
CA LYS A 105 -1.14 -14.44 -5.56
C LYS A 105 -0.98 -14.28 -7.06
N ILE A 106 0.11 -13.68 -7.50
CA ILE A 106 0.42 -13.51 -8.92
C ILE A 106 1.26 -14.71 -9.38
N LYS A 107 0.84 -15.32 -10.49
CA LYS A 107 1.57 -16.41 -11.13
C LYS A 107 2.24 -15.89 -12.39
N GLY A 108 3.42 -16.42 -12.68
CA GLY A 108 4.20 -16.00 -13.84
C GLY A 108 5.25 -14.97 -13.49
N TYR A 109 6.16 -14.77 -14.44
CA TYR A 109 7.22 -13.78 -14.39
C TYR A 109 6.95 -12.75 -15.47
N GLY A 110 7.37 -11.51 -15.23
CA GLY A 110 7.35 -10.47 -16.25
C GLY A 110 6.37 -9.36 -15.96
N LEU A 111 5.87 -8.77 -17.04
CA LEU A 111 4.96 -7.64 -17.03
C LEU A 111 3.52 -8.10 -16.88
N HIS A 112 2.82 -7.54 -15.91
CA HIS A 112 1.43 -7.79 -15.60
C HIS A 112 0.63 -6.48 -15.67
N THR A 113 -0.67 -6.61 -15.83
CA THR A 113 -1.61 -5.48 -15.83
C THR A 113 -2.62 -5.60 -14.70
N PHE A 114 -2.90 -4.48 -14.04
CA PHE A 114 -3.97 -4.33 -13.06
C PHE A 114 -4.92 -3.24 -13.53
N GLU A 115 -6.22 -3.51 -13.54
CA GLU A 115 -7.25 -2.56 -13.98
C GLU A 115 -8.33 -2.45 -12.90
N ASN A 116 -8.62 -1.22 -12.48
CA ASN A 116 -9.68 -0.92 -11.52
C ASN A 116 -10.21 0.51 -11.75
N ASP A 117 -11.52 0.67 -11.90
CA ASP A 117 -12.14 1.98 -12.14
C ASP A 117 -12.27 2.84 -10.87
N GLY A 118 -12.18 2.24 -9.68
CA GLY A 118 -12.14 2.98 -8.41
C GLY A 118 -10.75 3.47 -8.03
N ASN A 119 -10.65 4.20 -6.92
CA ASN A 119 -9.35 4.65 -6.42
C ASN A 119 -8.66 3.51 -5.68
N TYR A 120 -7.40 3.29 -5.99
CA TYR A 120 -6.59 2.25 -5.37
C TYR A 120 -5.12 2.64 -5.21
N VAL A 121 -4.46 1.87 -4.35
CA VAL A 121 -3.01 1.80 -4.24
C VAL A 121 -2.60 0.33 -4.20
N ALA A 122 -1.59 -0.05 -4.98
CA ALA A 122 -1.15 -1.44 -5.09
C ALA A 122 0.36 -1.60 -4.89
N TYR A 123 0.74 -2.68 -4.22
CA TYR A 123 2.09 -3.06 -3.87
C TYR A 123 2.39 -4.46 -4.41
N VAL A 124 3.53 -4.60 -5.06
CA VAL A 124 4.06 -5.91 -5.44
C VAL A 124 5.03 -6.33 -4.36
N ILE A 125 4.88 -7.55 -3.84
CA ILE A 125 5.73 -8.09 -2.79
C ILE A 125 6.13 -9.50 -3.20
N CYS A 126 7.41 -9.70 -3.46
CA CYS A 126 7.98 -10.95 -3.93
C CYS A 126 8.83 -11.60 -2.85
N LYS A 127 8.56 -12.89 -2.60
CA LYS A 127 9.41 -13.71 -1.74
C LYS A 127 10.59 -14.27 -2.54
N HIS A 128 11.69 -14.54 -1.85
CA HIS A 128 12.87 -15.24 -2.37
C HIS A 128 13.59 -14.57 -3.56
N VAL A 129 13.66 -13.23 -3.57
CA VAL A 129 14.30 -12.49 -4.67
C VAL A 129 15.82 -12.64 -4.60
N ASN A 130 16.42 -13.36 -5.55
CA ASN A 130 17.86 -13.66 -5.59
C ASN A 130 18.40 -14.38 -4.33
N GLY A 131 17.55 -15.07 -3.57
CA GLY A 131 17.96 -15.83 -2.38
C GLY A 131 16.81 -16.15 -1.44
N TYR A 132 16.95 -17.22 -0.66
CA TYR A 132 15.88 -17.75 0.21
C TYR A 132 15.45 -16.77 1.33
N TYR A 133 16.30 -15.83 1.73
CA TYR A 133 16.01 -14.88 2.82
C TYR A 133 15.72 -13.45 2.35
N ASN A 134 15.60 -13.26 1.03
CA ASN A 134 15.44 -11.95 0.44
C ASN A 134 13.98 -11.70 0.05
N ALA A 135 13.52 -10.49 0.31
CA ALA A 135 12.26 -9.97 -0.21
C ALA A 135 12.54 -8.78 -1.11
N ASN A 136 11.62 -8.51 -2.02
CA ASN A 136 11.51 -7.20 -2.61
C ASN A 136 10.04 -6.79 -2.56
N GLY A 137 9.76 -5.53 -2.25
CA GLY A 137 8.46 -5.00 -2.54
C GLY A 137 8.53 -3.53 -2.93
N TYR A 138 7.60 -3.12 -3.78
CA TYR A 138 7.53 -1.75 -4.27
C TYR A 138 6.09 -1.34 -4.54
N LEU A 139 5.87 -0.03 -4.58
CA LEU A 139 4.61 0.62 -4.92
C LEU A 139 4.46 0.69 -6.45
N THR A 140 3.32 0.23 -6.98
CA THR A 140 3.05 0.21 -8.42
C THR A 140 2.85 1.60 -9.03
N GLY A 141 2.32 2.54 -8.25
CA GLY A 141 2.12 3.92 -8.67
C GLY A 141 1.35 4.73 -7.64
N PHE A 142 1.49 6.04 -7.73
CA PHE A 142 0.71 7.03 -7.00
C PHE A 142 0.66 8.32 -7.82
N SER A 143 -0.36 9.14 -7.60
CA SER A 143 -0.47 10.45 -8.23
C SER A 143 0.16 11.51 -7.34
N GLN A 144 0.91 12.43 -7.94
CA GLN A 144 1.31 13.64 -7.21
C GLN A 144 0.04 14.47 -6.93
N ARG A 145 -0.05 15.01 -5.72
CA ARG A 145 -1.00 16.09 -5.46
C ARG A 145 -0.68 17.21 -6.44
N VAL A 146 -1.68 17.75 -7.12
CA VAL A 146 -1.52 19.01 -7.85
C VAL A 146 -1.17 20.07 -6.81
N GLY A 147 0.13 20.32 -6.64
CA GLY A 147 0.60 21.47 -5.92
C GLY A 147 0.23 22.69 -6.76
N TYR A 148 -0.49 23.64 -6.18
CA TYR A 148 -0.32 25.01 -6.64
C TYR A 148 1.17 25.30 -6.47
N ALA A 149 1.88 25.50 -7.58
CA ALA A 149 3.28 25.90 -7.56
C ALA A 149 3.39 27.10 -6.63
N HIS A 150 4.09 26.92 -5.51
CA HIS A 150 4.38 28.03 -4.63
C HIS A 150 5.45 28.86 -5.36
N ASP A 151 5.08 30.07 -5.77
CA ASP A 151 5.93 31.05 -6.45
C ASP A 151 7.30 31.16 -5.75
N ASP A 152 8.38 31.08 -6.53
CA ASP A 152 9.79 30.92 -6.11
C ASP A 152 10.40 32.20 -5.48
N SER A 153 9.60 33.08 -4.87
CA SER A 153 10.06 34.40 -4.42
C SER A 153 10.01 34.63 -2.90
N MET A 154 10.03 33.59 -2.05
CA MET A 154 10.11 33.81 -0.59
C MET A 154 11.21 32.97 0.08
N PRO A 155 12.10 33.59 0.88
CA PRO A 155 13.15 32.88 1.57
C PRO A 155 12.53 32.04 2.70
N PHE A 156 12.91 30.76 2.74
CA PHE A 156 12.68 29.78 3.80
C PHE A 156 11.75 30.23 4.96
N PRO A 157 10.49 29.79 5.02
CA PRO A 157 9.81 29.78 6.30
C PRO A 157 10.41 28.63 7.10
N CYS A 158 11.37 28.98 7.96
CA CYS A 158 11.60 28.25 9.20
C CYS A 158 10.22 28.18 9.89
N ILE A 159 9.57 27.01 9.89
CA ILE A 159 8.29 26.83 10.54
C ILE A 159 8.54 26.95 12.05
N SER A 160 8.38 28.17 12.56
CA SER A 160 8.26 28.44 13.98
C SER A 160 6.95 27.80 14.44
N ILE A 161 7.04 26.62 15.05
CA ILE A 161 5.92 25.99 15.73
C ILE A 161 5.58 26.89 16.92
N PRO A 162 4.40 27.54 16.97
CA PRO A 162 3.97 28.19 18.19
C PRO A 162 3.71 27.10 19.22
N LEU A 163 4.41 27.17 20.34
CA LEU A 163 4.10 26.45 21.57
C LEU A 163 2.65 26.79 21.97
N LEU A 164 1.67 25.97 21.58
CA LEU A 164 0.46 25.61 22.34
C LEU A 164 -0.51 24.86 21.42
N SER A 165 -0.29 23.56 21.26
CA SER A 165 -1.38 22.57 21.16
C SER A 165 -0.74 21.21 21.18
N LEU A 166 -1.09 20.45 22.22
CA LEU A 166 -0.69 19.08 22.51
C LEU A 166 -0.69 18.21 21.22
N ILE A 167 0.48 18.03 20.60
CA ILE A 167 0.66 16.99 19.60
C ILE A 167 0.95 15.72 20.39
N LEU A 168 -0.07 14.89 20.55
CA LEU A 168 0.12 13.51 20.94
C LEU A 168 0.75 12.80 19.74
N VAL A 169 2.08 12.90 19.58
CA VAL A 169 2.84 11.98 18.74
C VAL A 169 2.79 10.64 19.46
N VAL A 170 1.76 9.85 19.19
CA VAL A 170 1.78 8.45 19.61
C VAL A 170 2.78 7.76 18.69
N TYR A 171 3.99 7.57 19.21
CA TYR A 171 4.94 6.62 18.68
C TYR A 171 4.31 5.23 18.87
N ILE A 172 3.58 4.75 17.86
CA ILE A 172 3.15 3.36 17.80
C ILE A 172 4.02 2.70 16.74
N ASP A 173 4.98 1.91 17.20
CA ASP A 173 5.63 0.88 16.39
C ASP A 173 4.57 -0.13 15.94
N VAL A 174 3.85 0.17 14.85
CA VAL A 174 2.91 -0.78 14.24
C VAL A 174 3.71 -1.69 13.32
N LEU A 175 4.20 -2.78 13.89
CA LEU A 175 4.80 -3.89 13.18
C LEU A 175 3.72 -4.55 12.28
N PHE A 176 3.72 -4.25 10.98
CA PHE A 176 2.90 -5.00 10.02
C PHE A 176 3.54 -6.37 9.78
N ALA A 177 3.07 -7.38 10.51
CA ALA A 177 3.37 -8.78 10.25
C ALA A 177 2.50 -9.28 9.07
N MET A 178 3.11 -9.66 7.96
CA MET A 178 2.44 -10.44 6.91
C MET A 178 2.85 -11.92 7.00
N GLN A 179 1.85 -12.81 7.02
CA GLN A 179 2.00 -14.25 6.79
C GLN A 179 1.88 -14.56 5.29
#